data_AF-A0A6A4SAM6-F1
#
_entry.id   AF-A0A6A4SAM6-F1
#
_cell.length_a   1.000
_cell.length_b   1.000
_cell.length_c   1.000
_cell.angle_alpha   90.00
_cell.angle_beta   90.00
_cell.angle_gamma   90.00
#
_symmetry.space_group_name_H-M   'P 1'
#
loop_
_entity.id
_entity.type
_entity.pdbx_description
1 polymer ?
#
loop_
_entity_poly.entity_id
_entity_poly.type
_entity_poly.pdbx_seq_one_letter_code
_entity_poly.pdbx_strand_id
1 'polypeptide(L)'
;MAACMVTGVRPAKDDVGNDTCNALCGSVPPGSKGTSGSSLMHAVMKLASGVAPDNGTVQKLAFSLLTNLAMSRDCRGLLQKNNFLQAFMSVPIPKAGGGGCAGSLLGQWLKLLVSLSFAEDIQQSILRVTGVLELLADLAPQRRHALLTLHNLCFWPANKPHVISSDAENRQEPTTAYLLKCLKNLTQLLNN
;
A
#
# COMPACT_ATOMS: atom_id res chain seq x y z
N MET A 1 20.44 9.51 -6.87
CA MET A 1 19.91 10.81 -7.31
C MET A 1 18.80 10.58 -8.35
N ALA A 2 17.62 10.09 -7.91
CA ALA A 2 16.45 9.91 -8.78
C ALA A 2 15.19 9.68 -7.92
N ALA A 3 14.66 10.75 -7.30
CA ALA A 3 13.35 10.73 -6.64
C ALA A 3 12.65 12.09 -6.64
N CYS A 4 13.05 13.04 -7.50
CA CYS A 4 12.59 14.44 -7.42
C CYS A 4 11.93 14.99 -8.70
N MET A 5 11.42 14.16 -9.60
CA MET A 5 10.87 14.67 -10.88
C MET A 5 9.47 14.15 -11.24
N VAL A 6 8.51 14.17 -10.31
CA VAL A 6 7.09 14.12 -10.70
C VAL A 6 6.25 15.03 -9.80
N THR A 7 6.37 16.34 -9.97
CA THR A 7 5.27 17.29 -9.72
C THR A 7 5.46 18.52 -10.60
N GLY A 8 5.20 18.37 -11.91
CA GLY A 8 5.00 19.51 -12.80
C GLY A 8 3.56 20.00 -12.65
N VAL A 9 3.32 20.90 -11.72
CA VAL A 9 2.03 21.62 -11.62
C VAL A 9 2.08 22.79 -12.61
N ARG A 10 1.30 22.71 -13.69
CA ARG A 10 0.89 23.89 -14.46
C ARG A 10 -0.50 24.34 -13.97
N PRO A 11 -0.77 25.64 -13.85
CA PRO A 11 -2.08 26.12 -13.42
C PRO A 11 -3.07 26.07 -14.59
N ALA A 12 -4.23 25.43 -14.39
CA ALA A 12 -5.37 25.54 -15.29
C ALA A 12 -6.53 26.20 -14.53
N LYS A 13 -7.08 27.23 -15.19
CA LYS A 13 -8.15 28.13 -14.79
C LYS A 13 -9.46 27.43 -14.43
N ASP A 14 -10.07 27.95 -13.36
CA ASP A 14 -11.49 28.10 -13.06
C ASP A 14 -12.50 27.33 -13.92
N ASP A 15 -13.15 26.34 -13.31
CA ASP A 15 -14.56 26.08 -13.56
C ASP A 15 -15.24 25.61 -12.26
N VAL A 16 -16.37 26.25 -11.97
CA VAL A 16 -17.12 26.21 -10.71
C VAL A 16 -18.07 25.01 -10.74
N GLY A 17 -17.99 24.15 -9.71
CA GLY A 17 -18.82 22.95 -9.62
C GLY A 17 -18.86 22.34 -8.21
N ASN A 18 -19.57 23.06 -7.33
CA ASN A 18 -20.36 22.65 -6.18
C ASN A 18 -20.17 21.26 -5.51
N ASP A 19 -20.07 21.33 -4.17
CA ASP A 19 -20.36 20.32 -3.13
C ASP A 19 -19.57 19.01 -3.06
N THR A 20 -18.61 18.95 -2.12
CA THR A 20 -18.67 18.09 -0.90
C THR A 20 -17.29 18.07 -0.24
N CYS A 21 -16.99 19.10 0.56
CA CYS A 21 -15.79 19.15 1.41
C CYS A 21 -16.17 19.68 2.79
N ASN A 22 -16.92 18.90 3.60
CA ASN A 22 -17.27 19.34 4.95
C ASN A 22 -17.22 18.24 6.03
N ALA A 23 -16.25 17.32 5.96
CA ALA A 23 -16.17 16.21 6.92
C ALA A 23 -14.89 16.16 7.77
N LEU A 24 -14.13 17.26 7.89
CA LEU A 24 -12.93 17.29 8.77
C LEU A 24 -12.92 18.38 9.85
N CYS A 25 -13.90 19.28 9.85
CA CYS A 25 -14.13 20.23 10.95
C CYS A 25 -15.59 20.16 11.41
N GLY A 26 -15.98 19.04 12.01
CA GLY A 26 -17.23 18.94 12.75
C GLY A 26 -17.08 19.56 14.12
N SER A 27 -17.75 20.68 14.34
CA SER A 27 -17.98 21.35 15.62
C SER A 27 -18.43 20.35 16.70
N VAL A 28 -17.72 20.35 17.83
CA VAL A 28 -18.05 19.54 19.01
C VAL A 28 -19.32 20.12 19.67
N PRO A 29 -20.37 19.33 19.93
CA PRO A 29 -21.49 19.77 20.76
C PRO A 29 -21.02 20.01 22.20
N PRO A 30 -21.48 21.05 22.90
CA PRO A 30 -21.13 21.27 24.30
C PRO A 30 -21.84 20.19 25.15
N GLY A 31 -21.16 19.08 25.43
CA GLY A 31 -21.71 18.04 26.32
C GLY A 31 -21.18 16.62 26.15
N SER A 32 -20.47 16.29 25.07
CA SER A 32 -19.87 14.96 24.92
C SER A 32 -18.45 14.95 25.49
N LYS A 33 -18.19 14.11 26.51
CA LYS A 33 -16.83 13.76 26.96
C LYS A 33 -16.00 13.37 25.74
N GLY A 34 -15.15 14.29 25.29
CA GLY A 34 -14.25 14.06 24.18
C GLY A 34 -13.32 12.91 24.52
N THR A 35 -13.42 11.82 23.78
CA THR A 35 -12.34 10.82 23.69
C THR A 35 -11.17 11.51 23.01
N SER A 36 -10.35 12.15 23.83
CA SER A 36 -9.08 12.74 23.45
C SER A 36 -8.16 11.64 22.89
N GLY A 37 -7.59 11.84 21.69
CA GLY A 37 -6.33 11.15 21.34
C GLY A 37 -6.11 10.56 19.95
N SER A 38 -6.99 10.67 18.94
CA SER A 38 -6.66 10.17 17.60
C SER A 38 -6.00 11.25 16.73
N SER A 39 -4.75 11.01 16.30
CA SER A 39 -4.06 11.89 15.36
C SER A 39 -4.76 11.88 13.99
N LEU A 40 -4.56 12.93 13.18
CA LEU A 40 -5.04 12.96 11.78
C LEU A 40 -4.64 11.69 11.02
N MET A 41 -3.41 11.22 11.23
CA MET A 41 -2.90 9.97 10.65
C MET A 41 -3.76 8.75 11.02
N HIS A 42 -4.23 8.67 12.28
CA HIS A 42 -5.11 7.57 12.71
C HIS A 42 -6.47 7.62 12.03
N ALA A 43 -7.05 8.81 11.84
CA ALA A 43 -8.27 8.98 11.06
C ALA A 43 -8.07 8.58 9.59
N VAL A 44 -6.97 9.01 8.96
CA VAL A 44 -6.63 8.67 7.58
C VAL A 44 -6.41 7.16 7.41
N MET A 45 -5.69 6.51 8.34
CA MET A 45 -5.52 5.05 8.34
C MET A 45 -6.86 4.32 8.42
N LYS A 46 -7.77 4.77 9.29
CA LYS A 46 -9.11 4.19 9.43
C LYS A 46 -9.95 4.34 8.16
N LEU A 47 -9.86 5.50 7.49
CA LEU A 47 -10.53 5.73 6.20
C LEU A 47 -9.96 4.85 5.08
N ALA A 48 -8.65 4.62 5.08
CA ALA A 48 -7.98 3.76 4.09
C ALA A 48 -8.29 2.27 4.31
N SER A 49 -8.30 1.78 5.55
CA SER A 49 -8.53 0.36 5.87
C SER A 49 -10.00 -0.04 5.92
N GLY A 50 -10.93 0.92 5.99
CA GLY A 50 -12.36 0.64 5.98
C GLY A 50 -12.82 0.00 4.67
N VAL A 51 -13.70 -1.01 4.75
CA VAL A 51 -14.33 -1.61 3.56
C VAL A 51 -15.66 -0.89 3.33
N ALA A 52 -15.65 0.19 2.54
CA ALA A 52 -16.87 0.79 2.04
C ALA A 52 -17.29 0.08 0.73
N PRO A 53 -18.60 -0.13 0.48
CA PRO A 53 -19.09 -0.92 -0.66
C PRO A 53 -18.70 -0.36 -2.04
N ASP A 54 -18.23 0.88 -2.12
CA ASP A 54 -18.03 1.65 -3.34
C ASP A 54 -16.61 2.20 -3.55
N ASN A 55 -15.62 1.85 -2.72
CA ASN A 55 -14.24 2.41 -2.81
C ASN A 55 -14.25 3.92 -3.06
N GLY A 56 -15.03 4.64 -2.23
CA GLY A 56 -15.38 6.03 -2.46
C GLY A 56 -14.17 6.95 -2.63
N THR A 57 -14.40 8.11 -3.25
CA THR A 57 -13.37 9.14 -3.49
C THR A 57 -12.54 9.45 -2.23
N VAL A 58 -13.18 9.48 -1.05
CA VAL A 58 -12.51 9.68 0.24
C VAL A 58 -11.44 8.63 0.53
N GLN A 59 -11.72 7.35 0.28
CA GLN A 59 -10.75 6.28 0.50
C GLN A 59 -9.57 6.39 -0.46
N LYS A 60 -9.83 6.72 -1.75
CA LYS A 60 -8.75 6.95 -2.73
C LYS A 60 -7.85 8.10 -2.30
N LEU A 61 -8.44 9.22 -1.85
CA LEU A 61 -7.69 10.36 -1.33
C LEU A 61 -6.90 9.98 -0.06
N ALA A 62 -7.46 9.15 0.82
CA ALA A 62 -6.74 8.64 1.98
C ALA A 62 -5.50 7.83 1.58
N PHE A 63 -5.61 6.93 0.60
CA PHE A 63 -4.45 6.20 0.06
C PHE A 63 -3.42 7.13 -0.59
N SER A 64 -3.85 8.12 -1.37
CA SER A 64 -2.94 9.11 -1.96
C SER A 64 -2.18 9.90 -0.89
N LEU A 65 -2.88 10.33 0.16
CA LEU A 65 -2.25 11.01 1.28
C LEU A 65 -1.26 10.10 2.02
N LEU A 66 -1.65 8.85 2.33
CA LEU A 66 -0.75 7.88 2.97
C LEU A 66 0.50 7.60 2.14
N THR A 67 0.38 7.57 0.81
CA THR A 67 1.50 7.36 -0.12
C THR A 67 2.52 8.48 0.00
N ASN A 68 2.06 9.73 0.14
CA ASN A 68 2.93 10.87 0.36
C ASN A 68 3.50 10.88 1.79
N LEU A 69 2.67 10.61 2.80
CA LEU A 69 3.09 10.58 4.20
C LEU A 69 4.12 9.47 4.50
N ALA A 70 4.09 8.37 3.74
CA ALA A 70 5.05 7.26 3.84
C ALA A 70 6.52 7.71 3.67
N MET A 71 6.77 8.88 3.07
CA MET A 71 8.11 9.45 2.95
C MET A 71 8.68 9.92 4.30
N SER A 72 7.82 10.25 5.28
CA SER A 72 8.22 10.66 6.63
C SER A 72 8.42 9.46 7.56
N ARG A 73 9.54 9.45 8.30
CA ARG A 73 9.85 8.42 9.30
C ARG A 73 8.80 8.33 10.41
N ASP A 74 8.30 9.47 10.88
CA ASP A 74 7.30 9.49 11.96
C ASP A 74 5.98 8.88 11.50
N CYS A 75 5.57 9.17 10.26
CA CYS A 75 4.36 8.60 9.66
C CYS A 75 4.51 7.08 9.46
N ARG A 76 5.67 6.60 9.01
CA ARG A 76 5.99 5.17 8.95
C ARG A 76 5.92 4.50 10.33
N GLY A 77 6.46 5.14 11.36
CA GLY A 77 6.36 4.65 12.73
C GLY A 77 4.92 4.54 13.23
N LEU A 78 4.04 5.47 12.84
CA LEU A 78 2.61 5.37 13.15
C LEU A 78 1.92 4.22 12.41
N LEU A 79 2.24 3.97 11.13
CA LEU A 79 1.70 2.83 10.37
C LEU A 79 2.05 1.49 11.05
N GLN A 80 3.30 1.36 11.50
CA GLN A 80 3.79 0.17 12.19
C GLN A 80 3.08 -0.04 13.54
N LYS A 81 3.04 0.99 14.38
CA LYS A 81 2.43 0.92 15.73
C LYS A 81 0.95 0.56 15.71
N ASN A 82 0.26 0.87 14.63
CA ASN A 82 -1.17 0.58 14.47
C ASN A 82 -1.44 -0.73 13.71
N ASN A 83 -0.41 -1.53 13.40
CA ASN A 83 -0.53 -2.75 12.61
C ASN A 83 -1.25 -2.54 11.27
N PHE A 84 -1.11 -1.35 10.67
CA PHE A 84 -1.90 -0.96 9.50
C PHE A 84 -1.73 -1.92 8.32
N LEU A 85 -0.52 -2.47 8.15
CA LEU A 85 -0.20 -3.41 7.07
C LEU A 85 -1.01 -4.71 7.13
N GLN A 86 -1.50 -5.12 8.30
CA GLN A 86 -2.35 -6.32 8.42
C GLN A 86 -3.68 -6.16 7.67
N ALA A 87 -4.19 -4.93 7.56
CA ALA A 87 -5.43 -4.66 6.82
C ALA A 87 -5.33 -4.99 5.33
N PHE A 88 -4.11 -5.01 4.77
CA PHE A 88 -3.89 -5.45 3.39
C PHE A 88 -4.36 -6.89 3.15
N MET A 89 -4.13 -7.78 4.12
CA MET A 89 -4.49 -9.20 4.00
C MET A 89 -6.01 -9.43 4.02
N SER A 90 -6.78 -8.43 4.46
CA SER A 90 -8.26 -8.47 4.45
C SER A 90 -8.87 -7.93 3.15
N VAL A 91 -8.06 -7.42 2.21
CA VAL A 91 -8.55 -6.82 0.97
C VAL A 91 -9.07 -7.92 0.04
N PRO A 92 -10.32 -7.82 -0.45
CA PRO A 92 -10.86 -8.79 -1.40
C PRO A 92 -10.03 -8.83 -2.69
N ILE A 93 -9.63 -10.03 -3.10
CA ILE A 93 -8.92 -10.25 -4.37
C ILE A 93 -9.97 -10.44 -5.47
N PRO A 94 -10.00 -9.59 -6.51
CA PRO A 94 -10.89 -9.80 -7.64
C PRO A 94 -10.55 -11.13 -8.32
N LYS A 95 -11.55 -11.99 -8.55
CA LYS A 95 -11.36 -13.24 -9.29
C LYS A 95 -10.89 -12.94 -10.72
N ALA A 96 -9.99 -13.78 -11.22
CA ALA A 96 -9.41 -13.63 -12.56
C ALA A 96 -10.52 -13.58 -13.62
N GLY A 97 -10.59 -12.48 -14.38
CA GLY A 97 -11.55 -12.29 -15.47
C GLY A 97 -12.17 -10.89 -15.59
N GLY A 98 -12.07 -10.04 -14.56
CA GLY A 98 -12.62 -8.67 -14.59
C GLY A 98 -11.56 -7.61 -14.91
N GLY A 99 -11.82 -6.81 -15.95
CA GLY A 99 -10.93 -5.73 -16.41
C GLY A 99 -10.61 -4.66 -15.36
N GLY A 100 -9.42 -4.07 -15.49
CA GLY A 100 -9.05 -2.73 -14.98
C GLY A 100 -9.07 -2.49 -13.46
N CYS A 101 -8.05 -2.94 -12.72
CA CYS A 101 -7.88 -2.61 -11.29
C CYS A 101 -7.16 -1.28 -10.99
N ALA A 102 -7.03 -0.37 -11.96
CA ALA A 102 -6.33 0.90 -11.72
C ALA A 102 -6.97 1.76 -10.61
N GLY A 103 -8.26 1.53 -10.32
CA GLY A 103 -9.04 2.22 -9.28
C GLY A 103 -9.61 1.33 -8.17
N SER A 104 -9.29 0.03 -8.11
CA SER A 104 -9.79 -0.85 -7.05
C SER A 104 -9.03 -0.64 -5.74
N LEU A 105 -9.63 -1.03 -4.60
CA LEU A 105 -8.97 -1.02 -3.29
C LEU A 105 -7.62 -1.74 -3.30
N LEU A 106 -7.58 -2.93 -3.91
CA LEU A 106 -6.34 -3.69 -4.09
C LEU A 106 -5.31 -2.88 -4.88
N GLY A 107 -5.73 -2.17 -5.93
CA GLY A 107 -4.84 -1.30 -6.70
C GLY A 107 -4.25 -0.15 -5.87
N GLN A 108 -5.02 0.44 -4.95
CA GLN A 108 -4.54 1.50 -4.06
C GLN A 108 -3.57 0.96 -3.01
N TRP A 109 -3.87 -0.19 -2.42
CA TRP A 109 -2.96 -0.88 -1.51
C TRP A 109 -1.63 -1.22 -2.16
N LEU A 110 -1.65 -1.80 -3.36
CA LEU A 110 -0.42 -2.15 -4.06
C LEU A 110 0.42 -0.92 -4.41
N LYS A 111 -0.20 0.23 -4.76
CA LYS A 111 0.52 1.50 -4.95
C LYS A 111 1.20 1.98 -3.67
N LEU A 112 0.47 1.94 -2.55
CA LEU A 112 1.02 2.32 -1.25
C LEU A 112 2.17 1.41 -0.83
N LEU A 113 2.04 0.10 -1.04
CA LEU A 113 3.07 -0.90 -0.73
C LEU A 113 4.36 -0.66 -1.51
N VAL A 114 4.27 -0.26 -2.79
CA VAL A 114 5.47 0.13 -3.56
C VAL A 114 6.20 1.27 -2.85
N SER A 115 5.51 2.35 -2.48
CA SER A 115 6.12 3.50 -1.79
C SER A 115 6.71 3.11 -0.42
N LEU A 116 6.01 2.29 0.33
CA LEU A 116 6.45 1.80 1.64
C LEU A 116 7.65 0.87 1.57
N SER A 117 7.73 0.03 0.53
CA SER A 117 8.80 -0.94 0.34
C SER A 117 10.17 -0.33 0.00
N PHE A 118 10.29 0.99 -0.18
CA PHE A 118 11.59 1.67 -0.29
C PHE A 118 12.26 1.92 1.07
N ALA A 119 11.50 1.88 2.17
CA ALA A 119 12.02 2.19 3.49
C ALA A 119 12.32 0.90 4.25
N GLU A 120 13.58 0.67 4.61
CA GLU A 120 14.06 -0.55 5.27
C GLU A 120 13.26 -0.90 6.54
N ASP A 121 12.94 0.10 7.37
CA ASP A 121 12.13 -0.10 8.58
C ASP A 121 10.73 -0.67 8.26
N ILE A 122 10.12 -0.23 7.16
CA ILE A 122 8.84 -0.74 6.72
C ILE A 122 8.97 -2.07 5.98
N GLN A 123 10.03 -2.31 5.20
CA GLN A 123 10.26 -3.62 4.58
C GLN A 123 10.20 -4.75 5.61
N GLN A 124 10.87 -4.56 6.76
CA GLN A 124 10.82 -5.52 7.88
C GLN A 124 9.42 -5.69 8.46
N SER A 125 8.62 -4.63 8.46
CA SER A 125 7.24 -4.67 8.95
C SER A 125 6.29 -5.35 7.95
N ILE A 126 6.53 -5.18 6.65
CA ILE A 126 5.81 -5.88 5.59
C ILE A 126 6.12 -7.38 5.67
N LEU A 127 7.40 -7.76 5.77
CA LEU A 127 7.81 -9.18 5.84
C LEU A 127 7.33 -9.93 7.08
N ARG A 128 6.91 -9.22 8.14
CA ARG A 128 6.24 -9.84 9.31
C ARG A 128 4.76 -10.13 9.07
N VAL A 129 4.15 -9.61 8.01
CA VAL A 129 2.78 -9.93 7.64
C VAL A 129 2.77 -11.32 7.01
N THR A 130 2.27 -12.31 7.75
CA THR A 130 2.16 -13.70 7.29
C THR A 130 1.41 -13.79 5.95
N GLY A 131 1.97 -14.54 4.99
CA GLY A 131 1.34 -14.76 3.69
C GLY A 131 1.52 -13.62 2.67
N VAL A 132 2.23 -12.54 3.01
CA VAL A 132 2.35 -11.37 2.12
C VAL A 132 3.17 -11.69 0.86
N LEU A 133 4.21 -12.52 0.96
CA LEU A 133 5.07 -12.87 -0.16
C LEU A 133 4.34 -13.77 -1.15
N GLU A 134 3.61 -14.76 -0.65
CA GLU A 134 2.71 -15.64 -1.40
C GLU A 134 1.72 -14.81 -2.21
N LEU A 135 1.01 -13.90 -1.53
CA LEU A 135 -0.01 -13.06 -2.14
C LEU A 135 0.58 -12.13 -3.22
N LEU A 136 1.70 -11.46 -2.93
CA LEU A 136 2.36 -10.59 -3.89
C LEU A 136 2.85 -11.37 -5.12
N ALA A 137 3.37 -12.58 -4.91
CA ALA A 137 3.84 -13.45 -5.98
C ALA A 137 2.70 -13.94 -6.88
N ASP A 138 1.51 -14.19 -6.32
CA ASP A 138 0.32 -14.57 -7.09
C ASP A 138 -0.28 -13.41 -7.87
N LEU A 139 -0.20 -12.19 -7.35
CA LEU A 139 -0.66 -10.98 -8.03
C LEU A 139 0.32 -10.47 -9.09
N ALA A 140 1.62 -10.76 -8.94
CA ALA A 140 2.70 -10.22 -9.77
C ALA A 140 2.49 -10.36 -11.30
N PRO A 141 2.00 -11.48 -11.85
CA PRO A 141 1.83 -11.64 -13.30
C PRO A 141 0.84 -10.65 -13.92
N GLN A 142 -0.12 -10.15 -13.14
CA GLN A 142 -1.18 -9.27 -13.63
C GLN A 142 -1.08 -7.83 -13.08
N ARG A 143 -0.21 -7.61 -12.09
CA ARG A 143 -0.16 -6.37 -11.30
C ARG A 143 1.28 -5.89 -11.15
N ARG A 144 1.68 -4.92 -11.98
CA ARG A 144 3.01 -4.29 -11.94
C ARG A 144 3.41 -3.80 -10.55
N HIS A 145 2.49 -3.20 -9.79
CA HIS A 145 2.78 -2.73 -8.42
C HIS A 145 3.08 -3.87 -7.43
N ALA A 146 2.42 -5.03 -7.57
CA ALA A 146 2.73 -6.21 -6.75
C ALA A 146 4.13 -6.73 -7.08
N LEU A 147 4.46 -6.83 -8.38
CA LEU A 147 5.78 -7.24 -8.85
C LEU A 147 6.89 -6.32 -8.33
N LEU A 148 6.69 -5.00 -8.39
CA LEU A 148 7.66 -4.01 -7.90
C LEU A 148 7.85 -4.11 -6.38
N THR A 149 6.76 -4.28 -5.64
CA THR A 149 6.83 -4.49 -4.18
C THR A 149 7.61 -5.77 -3.86
N LEU A 150 7.29 -6.88 -4.52
CA LEU A 150 7.99 -8.16 -4.35
C LEU A 150 9.48 -8.03 -4.67
N HIS A 151 9.83 -7.35 -5.76
CA HIS A 151 11.21 -7.08 -6.13
C HIS A 151 11.93 -6.29 -5.02
N ASN A 152 11.34 -5.19 -4.55
CA ASN A 152 11.94 -4.35 -3.51
C ASN A 152 12.20 -5.13 -2.21
N LEU A 153 11.33 -6.09 -1.88
CA LEU A 153 11.49 -6.92 -0.69
C LEU A 153 12.55 -8.02 -0.89
N CYS A 154 12.47 -8.77 -1.99
CA CYS A 154 13.29 -9.96 -2.19
C CYS A 154 14.74 -9.66 -2.56
N PHE A 155 15.01 -8.55 -3.25
CA PHE A 155 16.35 -8.20 -3.72
C PHE A 155 17.12 -7.30 -2.75
N TRP A 156 16.52 -6.93 -1.61
CA TRP A 156 17.22 -6.19 -0.58
C TRP A 156 18.08 -7.11 0.29
N PRO A 157 19.39 -6.86 0.44
CA PRO A 157 20.28 -7.75 1.19
C PRO A 157 19.85 -8.02 2.63
N ALA A 158 19.33 -7.00 3.33
CA ALA A 158 18.89 -7.13 4.73
C ALA A 158 17.61 -8.00 4.89
N ASN A 159 16.88 -8.26 3.80
CA ASN A 159 15.63 -9.02 3.84
C ASN A 159 15.84 -10.51 3.57
N LYS A 160 17.02 -10.91 3.06
CA LYS A 160 17.37 -12.30 2.74
C LYS A 160 16.98 -13.31 3.83
N PRO A 161 17.32 -13.14 5.12
CA PRO A 161 16.97 -14.12 6.15
C PRO A 161 15.45 -14.28 6.33
N HIS A 162 14.67 -13.20 6.17
CA HIS A 162 13.21 -13.25 6.29
C HIS A 162 12.55 -13.95 5.10
N VAL A 163 13.05 -13.69 3.89
CA VAL A 163 12.60 -14.38 2.68
C VAL A 163 12.84 -15.88 2.83
N ILE A 164 14.09 -16.27 3.13
CA ILE A 164 14.49 -17.67 3.35
C ILE A 164 13.73 -18.36 4.50
N SER A 165 13.27 -17.60 5.51
CA SER A 165 12.51 -18.17 6.62
C SER A 165 11.03 -18.38 6.27
N SER A 166 10.43 -17.43 5.55
CA SER A 166 9.06 -17.56 5.01
C SER A 166 8.96 -18.76 4.06
N ASP A 167 10.06 -18.99 3.36
CA ASP A 167 10.29 -20.15 2.52
C ASP A 167 10.28 -21.46 3.33
N ALA A 168 11.01 -21.55 4.45
CA ALA A 168 11.14 -22.79 5.22
C ALA A 168 9.83 -23.28 5.87
N GLU A 169 8.88 -22.37 6.13
CA GLU A 169 7.54 -22.71 6.65
C GLU A 169 6.69 -23.44 5.61
N ASN A 170 6.99 -23.24 4.31
CA ASN A 170 6.32 -23.85 3.17
C ASN A 170 7.24 -24.95 2.57
N ARG A 171 6.90 -26.24 2.72
CA ARG A 171 7.76 -27.41 2.40
C ARG A 171 8.20 -27.59 0.92
N GLN A 172 8.28 -26.55 0.09
CA GLN A 172 8.57 -26.63 -1.34
C GLN A 172 9.52 -25.51 -1.83
N GLU A 173 10.81 -25.84 -2.02
CA GLU A 173 11.89 -25.08 -2.75
C GLU A 173 11.62 -23.57 -3.02
N PRO A 174 11.84 -22.66 -2.04
CA PRO A 174 10.98 -21.47 -2.02
C PRO A 174 11.68 -20.12 -2.23
N THR A 175 12.97 -19.95 -1.87
CA THR A 175 13.70 -18.70 -2.17
C THR A 175 13.87 -18.53 -3.67
N THR A 176 14.17 -19.64 -4.32
CA THR A 176 14.22 -19.75 -5.77
C THR A 176 12.83 -19.51 -6.36
N ALA A 177 11.74 -19.97 -5.76
CA ALA A 177 10.39 -19.80 -6.34
C ALA A 177 9.95 -18.33 -6.41
N TYR A 178 10.04 -17.58 -5.31
CA TYR A 178 9.67 -16.15 -5.33
C TYR A 178 10.62 -15.34 -6.21
N LEU A 179 11.93 -15.55 -6.09
CA LEU A 179 12.93 -14.86 -6.91
C LEU A 179 12.76 -15.20 -8.39
N LEU A 180 12.60 -16.46 -8.77
CA LEU A 180 12.39 -16.89 -10.16
C LEU A 180 11.07 -16.35 -10.71
N LYS A 181 9.98 -16.39 -9.93
CA LYS A 181 8.69 -15.83 -10.36
C LYS A 181 8.83 -14.32 -10.55
N CYS A 182 9.52 -13.63 -9.65
CA CYS A 182 9.79 -12.19 -9.76
C CYS A 182 10.66 -11.88 -10.99
N LEU A 183 11.79 -12.58 -11.18
CA LEU A 183 12.68 -12.43 -12.34
C LEU A 183 11.95 -12.70 -13.65
N LYS A 184 11.19 -13.80 -13.75
CA LYS A 184 10.43 -14.16 -14.94
C LYS A 184 9.45 -13.05 -15.33
N ASN A 185 8.70 -12.55 -14.36
CA ASN A 185 7.72 -11.47 -14.60
C ASN A 185 8.42 -10.14 -14.94
N LEU A 186 9.56 -9.81 -14.34
CA LEU A 186 10.34 -8.61 -14.68
C LEU A 186 10.90 -8.69 -16.10
N THR A 187 11.45 -9.83 -16.50
CA THR A 187 11.94 -10.04 -17.86
C THR A 187 10.81 -9.90 -18.89
N GLN A 188 9.64 -10.47 -18.61
CA GLN A 188 8.47 -10.30 -19.48
C GLN A 188 8.02 -8.83 -19.59
N LEU A 189 8.08 -8.07 -18.49
CA LEU A 189 7.70 -6.66 -18.48
C LEU A 189 8.68 -5.76 -19.25
N LEU A 190 9.97 -6.12 -19.27
CA LEU A 190 11.01 -5.36 -19.99
C LEU A 190 11.07 -5.66 -21.49
N ASN A 191 10.52 -6.81 -21.92
CA ASN A 191 10.55 -7.26 -23.31
C ASN A 191 9.30 -6.86 -24.12
N ASN A 192 8.33 -6.19 -23.50
CA ASN A 192 7.11 -5.66 -24.13
C ASN A 192 7.13 -4.13 -24.15
#